data_AF-A0A4Q3VZR2-F1
#
_entry.id   AF-A0A4Q3VZR2-F1
#
_cell.length_a   1.000
_cell.length_b   1.000
_cell.length_c   1.000
_cell.angle_alpha   90.00
_cell.angle_beta   90.00
_cell.angle_gamma   90.00
#
_symmetry.space_group_name_H-M   'P 1'
#
loop_
_entity.id
_entity.type
_entity.pdbx_description
1 polymer ?
#
loop_
_entity_poly.entity_id
_entity_poly.type
_entity_poly.pdbx_seq_one_letter_code
_entity_poly.pdbx_strand_id
1 'polypeptide(L)'
;MAVSLDELFDLRDNLIALASQPPLDHSPETIDRLITARTYYCVYHYGLDIALANGYVVPSGGSVHQALWAYFKNRQLPKYKKIGHWGHDLHVFRGNADYDIHIPFGAIRKDAVALSADIMDRLNQFDADIASNKQ
;
A
#
# COMPACT_ATOMS: atom_id res chain seq x y z
N MET A 1 -19.86 1.12 4.72
CA MET A 1 -19.70 0.03 3.75
C MET A 1 -18.23 -0.34 3.76
N ALA A 2 -17.90 -1.60 4.05
CA ALA A 2 -16.53 -2.08 3.91
C ALA A 2 -16.27 -2.29 2.40
N VAL A 3 -15.16 -1.76 1.89
CA VAL A 3 -14.73 -2.00 0.50
C VAL A 3 -14.33 -3.46 0.39
N SER A 4 -14.82 -4.16 -0.62
CA SER A 4 -14.48 -5.56 -0.83
C SER A 4 -13.04 -5.70 -1.34
N LEU A 5 -12.48 -6.89 -1.13
CA LEU A 5 -11.14 -7.24 -1.59
C LEU A 5 -11.02 -7.13 -3.12
N ASP A 6 -12.06 -7.54 -3.83
CA ASP A 6 -12.17 -7.43 -5.29
C ASP A 6 -12.23 -5.95 -5.73
N GLU A 7 -12.96 -5.10 -5.01
CA GLU A 7 -13.01 -3.65 -5.30
C GLU A 7 -11.64 -2.97 -5.12
N LEU A 8 -10.81 -3.44 -4.19
CA LEU A 8 -9.44 -2.95 -4.00
C LEU A 8 -8.49 -3.40 -5.12
N PHE A 9 -8.64 -4.64 -5.60
CA PHE A 9 -7.90 -5.14 -6.75
C PHE A 9 -8.31 -4.44 -8.05
N ASP A 10 -9.62 -4.24 -8.27
CA ASP A 10 -10.14 -3.46 -9.39
C ASP A 10 -9.62 -2.02 -9.35
N LEU A 11 -9.59 -1.40 -8.17
CA LEU A 11 -9.01 -0.06 -8.01
C LEU A 11 -7.51 -0.05 -8.37
N ARG A 12 -6.74 -1.04 -7.91
CA ARG A 12 -5.31 -1.18 -8.26
C ARG A 12 -5.12 -1.29 -9.77
N ASP A 13 -5.89 -2.14 -10.42
CA ASP A 13 -5.76 -2.40 -11.86
C ASP A 13 -6.18 -1.18 -12.69
N ASN A 14 -7.22 -0.46 -12.25
CA ASN A 14 -7.61 0.82 -12.83
C ASN A 14 -6.53 1.90 -12.65
N LEU A 15 -5.86 1.95 -11.50
CA LEU A 15 -4.73 2.87 -11.27
C LEU A 15 -3.51 2.52 -12.14
N ILE A 16 -3.21 1.23 -12.35
CA ILE A 16 -2.18 0.75 -13.28
C ILE A 16 -2.50 1.19 -14.71
N ALA A 17 -3.75 0.98 -15.14
CA ALA A 17 -4.21 1.35 -16.47
C ALA A 17 -4.13 2.87 -16.68
N LEU A 18 -4.56 3.66 -15.69
CA LEU A 18 -4.50 5.12 -15.74
C LEU A 18 -3.05 5.63 -15.78
N ALA A 19 -2.14 5.01 -15.03
CA ALA A 19 -0.71 5.34 -15.07
C ALA A 19 -0.06 5.09 -16.44
N SER A 20 -0.70 4.29 -17.30
CA SER A 20 -0.22 3.97 -18.65
C SER A 20 -0.78 4.89 -19.74
N GLN A 21 -1.74 5.77 -19.40
CA GLN A 21 -2.36 6.70 -20.34
C GLN A 21 -1.65 8.06 -20.36
N PRO A 22 -1.68 8.78 -21.50
CA PRO A 22 -1.23 10.17 -21.54
C PRO A 22 -2.11 11.03 -20.62
N PRO A 23 -1.54 12.09 -20.01
CA PRO A 23 -2.27 12.92 -19.07
C PRO A 23 -3.47 13.60 -19.75
N LEU A 24 -4.68 13.31 -19.24
CA LEU A 24 -5.90 14.12 -19.48
C LEU A 24 -5.65 15.55 -18.98
N ASP A 25 -6.41 16.55 -19.44
CA ASP A 25 -6.34 18.03 -19.27
C ASP A 25 -5.87 18.65 -17.91
N HIS A 26 -5.55 17.84 -16.91
CA HIS A 26 -4.83 18.16 -15.68
C HIS A 26 -3.31 18.13 -15.87
N SER A 27 -2.57 18.79 -14.96
CA SER A 27 -1.10 18.69 -14.99
C SER A 27 -0.68 17.23 -14.76
N PRO A 28 0.27 16.69 -15.57
CA PRO A 28 0.75 15.31 -15.41
C PRO A 28 1.22 14.99 -13.99
N GLU A 29 1.78 15.99 -13.31
CA GLU A 29 2.15 15.96 -11.90
C GLU A 29 0.96 15.64 -10.97
N THR A 30 -0.18 16.32 -11.17
CA THR A 30 -1.36 16.15 -10.31
C THR A 30 -1.86 14.70 -10.38
N ILE A 31 -1.87 14.13 -11.58
CA ILE A 31 -2.29 12.74 -11.82
C ILE A 31 -1.32 11.78 -11.13
N ASP A 32 0.00 11.99 -11.28
CA ASP A 32 1.02 11.12 -10.68
C ASP A 32 0.99 11.11 -9.15
N ARG A 33 0.83 12.28 -8.55
CA ARG A 33 0.69 12.44 -7.10
C ARG A 33 -0.57 11.74 -6.60
N LEU A 34 -1.69 11.97 -7.30
CA LEU A 34 -2.98 11.33 -6.96
C LEU A 34 -2.88 9.80 -7.03
N ILE A 35 -2.33 9.25 -8.11
CA ILE A 35 -2.16 7.81 -8.28
C ILE A 35 -1.30 7.26 -7.14
N THR A 36 -0.14 7.86 -6.88
CA THR A 36 0.77 7.42 -5.81
C THR A 36 0.07 7.40 -4.45
N ALA A 37 -0.66 8.47 -4.11
CA ALA A 37 -1.41 8.55 -2.86
C ALA A 37 -2.49 7.47 -2.77
N ARG A 38 -3.27 7.27 -3.84
CA ARG A 38 -4.35 6.26 -3.87
C ARG A 38 -3.82 4.84 -3.80
N THR A 39 -2.74 4.54 -4.52
CA THR A 39 -2.03 3.26 -4.44
C THR A 39 -1.60 2.96 -3.01
N TYR A 40 -0.99 3.93 -2.32
CA TYR A 40 -0.62 3.76 -0.92
C TYR A 40 -1.82 3.46 -0.02
N TYR A 41 -2.90 4.24 -0.12
CA TYR A 41 -4.07 4.06 0.74
C TYR A 41 -4.75 2.70 0.51
N CYS A 42 -4.81 2.23 -0.74
CA CYS A 42 -5.32 0.90 -1.07
C CYS A 42 -4.54 -0.18 -0.29
N VAL A 43 -3.21 -0.18 -0.42
CA VAL A 43 -2.33 -1.14 0.27
C VAL A 43 -2.42 -1.01 1.79
N TYR A 44 -2.50 0.23 2.30
CA TYR A 44 -2.62 0.49 3.74
C TYR A 44 -3.90 -0.09 4.33
N HIS A 45 -5.06 0.18 3.72
CA HIS A 45 -6.34 -0.31 4.24
C HIS A 45 -6.41 -1.84 4.16
N TYR A 46 -5.96 -2.41 3.05
CA TYR A 46 -5.91 -3.86 2.91
C TYR A 46 -4.99 -4.52 3.95
N GLY A 47 -3.79 -3.96 4.13
CA GLY A 47 -2.86 -4.43 5.16
C GLY A 47 -3.41 -4.25 6.58
N LEU A 48 -4.17 -3.18 6.84
CA LEU A 48 -4.81 -2.94 8.14
C LEU A 48 -5.88 -3.98 8.43
N ASP A 49 -6.75 -4.29 7.48
CA ASP A 49 -7.81 -5.29 7.65
C ASP A 49 -7.22 -6.67 7.95
N ILE A 50 -6.20 -7.08 7.20
CA ILE A 50 -5.47 -8.32 7.46
C ILE A 50 -4.77 -8.30 8.81
N ALA A 51 -4.15 -7.18 9.18
CA ALA A 51 -3.48 -7.06 10.46
C ALA A 51 -4.49 -7.22 11.61
N LEU A 52 -5.63 -6.53 11.55
CA LEU A 52 -6.70 -6.58 12.54
C LEU A 52 -7.27 -7.99 12.69
N ALA A 53 -7.55 -8.67 11.57
CA ALA A 53 -8.00 -10.07 11.56
C ALA A 53 -6.99 -11.04 12.24
N ASN A 54 -5.72 -10.64 12.30
CA ASN A 54 -4.62 -11.42 12.85
C ASN A 54 -4.06 -10.86 14.17
N GLY A 55 -4.88 -10.11 14.91
CA GLY A 55 -4.61 -9.71 16.30
C GLY A 55 -3.79 -8.42 16.44
N TYR A 56 -3.65 -7.64 15.38
CA TYR A 56 -3.14 -6.27 15.50
C TYR A 56 -4.13 -5.40 16.30
N VAL A 57 -3.58 -4.54 17.15
CA VAL A 57 -4.35 -3.53 17.88
C VAL A 57 -3.88 -2.16 17.43
N VAL A 58 -4.82 -1.34 16.96
CA VAL A 58 -4.52 0.04 16.55
C VAL A 58 -4.05 0.82 17.78
N PRO A 59 -2.87 1.45 17.74
CA PRO A 59 -2.38 2.21 18.87
C PRO A 59 -3.23 3.46 19.10
N SER A 60 -3.41 3.84 20.36
CA SER A 60 -4.17 5.03 20.76
C SER A 60 -3.43 6.36 20.53
N GLY A 61 -2.17 6.30 20.07
CA GLY A 61 -1.34 7.47 19.79
C GLY A 61 -0.21 7.16 18.80
N GLY A 62 0.37 8.22 18.24
CA GLY A 62 1.42 8.12 17.21
C GLY A 62 0.88 7.89 15.79
N SER A 63 1.78 7.60 14.85
CA SER A 63 1.40 7.35 13.45
C SER A 63 0.89 5.92 13.28
N VAL A 64 -0.42 5.77 13.06
CA VAL A 64 -1.06 4.47 12.77
C VAL A 64 -0.47 3.78 11.54
N HIS A 65 -0.02 4.55 10.55
CA HIS A 65 0.63 4.05 9.35
C HIS A 65 1.98 3.40 9.67
N GLN A 66 2.82 4.08 10.45
CA GLN A 66 4.11 3.54 10.88
C GLN A 66 3.93 2.31 11.77
N ALA A 67 2.95 2.34 12.67
CA ALA A 67 2.65 1.24 13.57
C ALA A 67 2.21 -0.03 12.82
N LEU A 68 1.39 0.12 11.78
CA LEU A 68 0.99 -1.01 10.92
C LEU A 68 2.21 -1.66 10.25
N TRP A 69 3.08 -0.86 9.64
CA TRP A 69 4.24 -1.41 8.94
C TRP A 69 5.29 -1.99 9.90
N ALA A 70 5.41 -1.43 11.11
CA ALA A 70 6.21 -2.02 12.19
C ALA A 70 5.66 -3.40 12.62
N TYR A 71 4.34 -3.55 12.69
CA TYR A 71 3.71 -4.84 13.00
C TYR A 71 4.12 -5.93 12.01
N PHE A 72 4.12 -5.66 10.69
CA PHE A 72 4.61 -6.61 9.69
C PHE A 72 6.13 -6.81 9.75
N LYS A 73 6.89 -5.72 9.95
CA LYS A 73 8.36 -5.76 10.04
C LYS A 73 8.87 -6.63 11.20
N ASN A 74 8.10 -6.72 12.29
CA ASN A 74 8.45 -7.49 13.48
C ASN A 74 8.02 -8.97 13.42
N ARG A 75 7.43 -9.44 12.31
CA ARG A 75 7.09 -10.85 12.14
C ARG A 75 8.34 -11.72 12.00
N GLN A 76 8.30 -12.94 12.56
CA GLN A 76 9.47 -13.82 12.59
C GLN A 76 9.91 -14.26 11.18
N LEU A 77 8.96 -14.57 10.30
CA LEU A 77 9.25 -15.05 8.95
C LEU A 77 9.79 -13.92 8.05
N PRO A 78 10.97 -14.09 7.42
CA PRO A 78 11.59 -13.07 6.57
C PRO A 78 10.70 -12.54 5.45
N LYS A 79 9.83 -13.38 4.88
CA LYS A 79 8.88 -12.98 3.83
C LYS A 79 7.87 -11.92 4.31
N TYR A 80 7.53 -11.88 5.59
CA TYR A 80 6.59 -10.92 6.18
C TYR A 80 7.29 -9.66 6.66
N LYS A 81 8.56 -9.76 7.05
CA LYS A 81 9.39 -8.57 7.29
C LYS A 81 9.49 -7.68 6.05
N LYS A 82 9.56 -8.30 4.85
CA LYS A 82 9.56 -7.57 3.57
C LYS A 82 8.30 -6.72 3.36
N ILE A 83 7.13 -7.21 3.76
CA ILE A 83 5.87 -6.44 3.70
C ILE A 83 6.01 -5.13 4.49
N GLY A 84 6.56 -5.20 5.70
CA GLY A 84 6.76 -4.01 6.54
C GLY A 84 7.75 -2.99 5.94
N HIS A 85 8.82 -3.46 5.30
CA HIS A 85 9.76 -2.57 4.60
C HIS A 85 9.11 -1.90 3.40
N TRP A 86 8.48 -2.66 2.52
CA TRP A 86 7.86 -2.12 1.31
C TRP A 86 6.66 -1.22 1.60
N GLY A 87 5.85 -1.57 2.61
CA GLY A 87 4.76 -0.70 3.07
C GLY A 87 5.28 0.63 3.62
N HIS A 88 6.42 0.61 4.32
CA HIS A 88 7.10 1.82 4.75
C HIS A 88 7.61 2.65 3.57
N ASP A 89 8.24 2.03 2.57
CA ASP A 89 8.71 2.71 1.37
C ASP A 89 7.56 3.37 0.61
N LEU A 90 6.42 2.68 0.45
CA LEU A 90 5.20 3.28 -0.12
C LEU A 90 4.67 4.46 0.70
N HIS A 91 4.75 4.40 2.03
CA HIS A 91 4.36 5.52 2.88
C HIS A 91 5.26 6.74 2.65
N VAL A 92 6.57 6.53 2.45
CA VAL A 92 7.52 7.59 2.08
C VAL A 92 7.18 8.16 0.70
N PHE A 93 6.93 7.30 -0.29
CA PHE A 93 6.52 7.72 -1.63
C PHE A 93 5.24 8.57 -1.60
N ARG A 94 4.26 8.18 -0.79
CA ARG A 94 3.04 8.97 -0.57
C ARG A 94 3.34 10.31 0.10
N GLY A 95 4.19 10.34 1.13
CA GLY A 95 4.56 11.61 1.78
C GLY A 95 5.24 12.57 0.80
N ASN A 96 6.13 12.06 -0.03
CA ASN A 96 6.78 12.79 -1.11
C ASN A 96 5.77 13.30 -2.15
N ALA A 97 4.82 12.45 -2.56
CA ALA A 97 3.76 12.82 -3.50
C ALA A 97 2.81 13.88 -2.94
N ASP A 98 2.52 13.88 -1.64
CA ASP A 98 1.62 14.84 -1.01
C ASP A 98 2.29 16.21 -0.76
N TYR A 99 3.58 16.22 -0.40
CA TYR A 99 4.20 17.42 0.22
C TYR A 99 5.49 17.90 -0.45
N ASP A 100 6.19 17.08 -1.23
CA ASP A 100 7.46 17.48 -1.83
C ASP A 100 7.26 17.96 -3.28
N ILE A 101 7.36 19.28 -3.46
CA ILE A 101 7.23 19.95 -4.78
C ILE A 101 8.48 19.81 -5.65
N HIS A 102 9.60 19.29 -5.13
CA HIS A 102 10.88 19.24 -5.82
C HIS A 102 11.21 17.88 -6.42
N ILE A 103 10.45 16.83 -6.12
CA ILE A 103 10.72 15.50 -6.69
C ILE A 103 10.21 15.43 -8.13
N PRO A 104 11.04 15.00 -9.11
CA PRO A 104 10.63 14.84 -10.49
C PRO A 104 9.44 13.89 -10.66
N PHE A 105 8.47 14.34 -11.46
CA PHE A 105 7.23 13.61 -11.77
C PHE A 105 7.53 12.30 -12.51
N GLY A 106 6.64 11.31 -12.43
CA GLY A 106 6.75 10.03 -13.13
C GLY A 106 7.65 8.96 -12.51
N ALA A 107 8.73 9.33 -11.80
CA ALA A 107 9.63 8.37 -11.17
C ALA A 107 8.96 7.60 -10.02
N ILE A 108 8.28 8.32 -9.12
CA ILE A 108 7.64 7.71 -7.94
C ILE A 108 6.45 6.82 -8.33
N ARG A 109 5.68 7.20 -9.35
CA ARG A 109 4.43 6.52 -9.72
C ARG A 109 4.65 5.06 -10.12
N LYS A 110 5.61 4.80 -11.02
CA LYS A 110 5.87 3.43 -11.52
C LYS A 110 6.31 2.51 -10.39
N ASP A 111 7.21 3.00 -9.55
CA ASP A 111 7.74 2.25 -8.42
C ASP A 111 6.65 1.99 -7.37
N ALA A 112 5.82 2.99 -7.06
CA ALA A 112 4.72 2.84 -6.12
C ALA A 112 3.67 1.81 -6.60
N VAL A 113 3.32 1.87 -7.88
CA VAL A 113 2.34 0.94 -8.47
C VAL A 113 2.89 -0.48 -8.50
N ALA A 114 4.11 -0.70 -8.97
CA ALA A 114 4.73 -2.03 -8.99
C ALA A 114 4.84 -2.62 -7.58
N LEU A 115 5.29 -1.80 -6.62
CA LEU A 115 5.44 -2.22 -5.23
C LEU A 115 4.11 -2.56 -4.56
N SER A 116 3.01 -1.91 -4.97
CA SER A 116 1.69 -2.19 -4.42
C SER A 116 1.17 -3.59 -4.74
N ALA A 117 1.37 -4.07 -5.98
CA ALA A 117 0.97 -5.40 -6.39
C ALA A 117 1.70 -6.46 -5.56
N ASP A 118 3.02 -6.33 -5.46
CA ASP A 118 3.88 -7.23 -4.68
C ASP A 118 3.51 -7.28 -3.19
N ILE A 119 3.09 -6.15 -2.60
CA ILE A 119 2.64 -6.12 -1.21
C ILE A 119 1.29 -6.81 -1.05
N MET A 120 0.32 -6.51 -1.92
CA MET A 120 -1.03 -7.09 -1.82
C MET A 120 -1.00 -8.61 -1.96
N ASP A 121 -0.22 -9.14 -2.91
CA ASP A 121 -0.08 -10.59 -3.07
C ASP A 121 0.52 -11.26 -1.83
N ARG A 122 1.51 -10.61 -1.19
CA ARG A 122 2.13 -11.13 0.03
C ARG A 122 1.24 -11.01 1.26
N LEU A 123 0.41 -9.98 1.33
CA LEU A 123 -0.61 -9.83 2.37
C LEU A 123 -1.65 -10.96 2.27
N ASN A 124 -2.12 -11.27 1.06
CA ASN A 124 -3.00 -12.42 0.80
C ASN A 124 -2.36 -13.73 1.28
N GLN A 125 -1.09 -13.97 0.92
CA GLN A 125 -0.38 -15.17 1.36
C GLN A 125 -0.18 -15.20 2.88
N PHE A 126 0.06 -14.05 3.52
CA PHE A 126 0.19 -13.96 4.98
C PHE A 126 -1.09 -14.41 5.68
N ASP A 127 -2.25 -13.96 5.20
CA ASP A 127 -3.53 -14.33 5.78
C ASP A 127 -3.82 -15.82 5.63
N ALA A 128 -3.59 -16.36 4.42
CA ALA A 128 -3.75 -17.79 4.12
C ALA A 128 -2.84 -18.69 4.98
N ASP A 129 -1.58 -18.28 5.19
CA ASP A 129 -0.63 -19.01 6.04
C ASP A 129 -1.07 -19.03 7.50
N ILE A 130 -1.59 -17.92 8.03
CA ILE A 130 -2.06 -17.88 9.42
C ILE A 130 -3.33 -18.73 9.58
N ALA A 131 -4.25 -18.68 8.62
CA ALA A 131 -5.44 -19.53 8.63
C ALA A 131 -5.08 -21.02 8.64
N SER A 132 -4.07 -21.42 7.85
CA SER A 132 -3.60 -22.81 7.77
C SER A 132 -2.92 -23.31 9.05
N ASN A 133 -2.26 -22.43 9.82
CA ASN A 133 -1.60 -22.79 11.09
C ASN A 133 -2.56 -22.81 12.30
N LYS A 134 -3.83 -22.44 12.12
CA LYS A 134 -4.87 -22.49 13.16
C LYS A 134 -5.70 -23.78 13.14
N GLN A 135 -5.51 -24.65 12.14
CA GLN A 135 -6.12 -25.98 12.02
C GLN A 135 -5.23 -27.06 12.67
#